data_AF-A0A923MHV7-F1
#
_entry.id   AF-A0A923MHV7-F1
#
_cell.length_a   1.000
_cell.length_b   1.000
_cell.length_c   1.000
_cell.angle_alpha   90.00
_cell.angle_beta   90.00
_cell.angle_gamma   90.00
#
_symmetry.space_group_name_H-M   'P 1'
#
loop_
_entity.id
_entity.type
_entity.pdbx_description
1 polymer ?
#
loop_
_entity_poly.entity_id
_entity_poly.type
_entity_poly.pdbx_seq_one_letter_code
_entity_poly.pdbx_strand_id
1 'polypeptide(L)'
;MYLHIITLIVYGLLGLQYDASSVDSEMVTMMTAAIQENFHMNILLLLPAVVVIIMAVCKCPSIPTLMVSTLGAVVLAMLVQGQTLSGILNILDSGFSIDTALPEFNRLVNRGGLQSMLWTAALGILGMLYGSIMEKTGLLEALLSKMDPLVKSTGGLVTAVVLTCTLLLMATASQTLAIVVGGRMYIGEFKKKNLLPQTLSRTLEDSGTIISPLVPWSLCGAYMAGTLGVSTMSYLPFAMFCWLCPVLAIVYGFTGKFFWKTGEKSSQKVYQLSTLMEAS
;
A
#
# COMPACT_ATOMS: atom_id res chain seq x y z
N MET A 1 -11.71 -3.16 11.31
CA MET A 1 -11.83 -4.25 12.30
C MET A 1 -12.41 -5.52 11.70
N TYR A 2 -13.68 -5.59 11.28
CA TYR A 2 -14.28 -6.83 10.72
C TYR A 2 -13.49 -7.42 9.54
N LEU A 3 -13.10 -6.60 8.57
CA LEU A 3 -12.28 -7.04 7.44
C LEU A 3 -10.98 -7.72 7.91
N HIS A 4 -10.30 -7.15 8.90
CA HIS A 4 -9.02 -7.69 9.40
C HIS A 4 -9.21 -9.05 10.07
N ILE A 5 -10.31 -9.22 10.81
CA ILE A 5 -10.68 -10.50 11.42
C ILE A 5 -10.97 -11.54 10.33
N ILE A 6 -11.72 -11.16 9.29
CA ILE A 6 -12.01 -12.06 8.15
C ILE A 6 -10.71 -12.47 7.45
N THR A 7 -9.81 -11.51 7.18
CA THR A 7 -8.54 -11.83 6.52
C THR A 7 -7.67 -12.71 7.40
N LEU A 8 -7.62 -12.45 8.71
CA LEU A 8 -6.87 -13.25 9.68
C LEU A 8 -7.39 -14.69 9.74
N ILE A 9 -8.72 -14.87 9.77
CA ILE A 9 -9.32 -16.22 9.76
C ILE A 9 -8.94 -16.96 8.48
N VAL A 10 -9.07 -16.33 7.31
CA VAL A 10 -8.80 -17.03 6.05
C VAL A 10 -7.31 -17.32 5.88
N TYR A 11 -6.41 -16.39 6.21
CA TYR A 11 -4.98 -16.68 6.23
C TYR A 11 -4.62 -17.72 7.28
N GLY A 12 -5.32 -17.75 8.41
CA GLY A 12 -5.20 -18.82 9.42
C GLY A 12 -5.60 -20.18 8.87
N LEU A 13 -6.76 -20.29 8.19
CA LEU A 13 -7.22 -21.54 7.59
C LEU A 13 -6.30 -22.02 6.46
N LEU A 14 -5.83 -21.11 5.60
CA LEU A 14 -4.84 -21.42 4.57
C LEU A 14 -3.51 -21.89 5.20
N GLY A 15 -3.11 -21.28 6.31
CA GLY A 15 -1.92 -21.69 7.07
C GLY A 15 -2.08 -23.06 7.75
N LEU A 16 -3.30 -23.43 8.19
CA LEU A 16 -3.59 -24.74 8.79
C LEU A 16 -3.59 -25.89 7.78
N GLN A 17 -3.77 -25.59 6.49
CA GLN A 17 -3.61 -26.56 5.40
C GLN A 17 -2.14 -26.84 5.08
N TYR A 18 -1.23 -26.05 5.64
CA TYR A 18 0.20 -26.28 5.54
C TYR A 18 0.60 -27.36 6.55
N ASP A 19 1.03 -28.52 6.06
CA ASP A 19 1.31 -29.67 6.90
C ASP A 19 2.56 -29.40 7.76
N ALA A 20 2.37 -29.25 9.08
CA ALA A 20 3.46 -28.98 10.02
C ALA A 20 4.50 -30.12 10.09
N SER A 21 4.17 -31.30 9.56
CA SER A 21 5.11 -32.40 9.38
C SER A 21 6.18 -32.15 8.30
N SER A 22 6.03 -31.06 7.52
CA SER A 22 7.01 -30.56 6.56
C SER A 22 7.81 -29.34 7.05
N VAL A 23 7.60 -28.89 8.30
CA VAL A 23 8.48 -27.89 8.91
C VAL A 23 9.80 -28.58 9.21
N ASP A 24 10.69 -28.49 8.24
CA ASP A 24 12.01 -29.05 8.32
C ASP A 24 12.79 -28.27 9.40
N SER A 25 12.79 -28.80 10.63
CA SER A 25 13.59 -28.27 11.73
C SER A 25 15.08 -28.22 11.34
N GLU A 26 15.50 -29.04 10.38
CA GLU A 26 16.82 -28.98 9.76
C GLU A 26 16.98 -27.69 8.97
N MET A 27 16.03 -27.33 8.10
CA MET A 27 16.04 -26.06 7.36
C MET A 27 16.09 -24.82 8.28
N VAL A 28 15.35 -24.81 9.39
CA VAL A 28 15.41 -23.71 10.37
C VAL A 28 16.80 -23.63 11.03
N THR A 29 17.36 -24.78 11.39
CA THR A 29 18.69 -24.87 12.00
C THR A 29 19.76 -24.42 11.00
N MET A 30 19.67 -24.86 9.74
CA MET A 30 20.56 -24.47 8.66
C MET A 30 20.47 -22.98 8.35
N MET A 31 19.27 -22.39 8.29
CA MET A 31 19.11 -20.95 8.11
C MET A 31 19.72 -20.15 9.27
N THR A 32 19.52 -20.61 10.51
CA THR A 32 20.08 -19.94 11.69
C THR A 32 21.60 -19.99 11.69
N ALA A 33 22.18 -21.15 11.35
CA ALA A 33 23.62 -21.33 11.22
C ALA A 33 24.19 -20.44 10.11
N ALA A 34 23.55 -20.39 8.94
CA ALA A 34 23.97 -19.53 7.82
C ALA A 34 23.96 -18.04 8.20
N ILE A 35 22.98 -17.58 9.00
CA ILE A 35 22.96 -16.20 9.52
C ILE A 35 24.13 -15.95 10.46
N GLN A 36 24.39 -16.86 11.40
CA GLN A 36 25.46 -16.71 12.39
C GLN A 36 26.86 -16.76 11.78
N GLU A 37 27.03 -17.53 10.71
CA GLU A 37 28.30 -17.63 9.98
C GLU A 37 28.59 -16.38 9.15
N ASN A 38 27.57 -15.80 8.50
CA ASN A 38 27.76 -14.73 7.53
C ASN A 38 27.52 -13.32 8.09
N PHE A 39 26.87 -13.18 9.25
CA PHE A 39 26.54 -11.88 9.84
C PHE A 39 26.88 -11.80 11.32
N HIS A 40 27.45 -10.67 11.75
CA HIS A 40 27.64 -10.37 13.16
C HIS A 40 26.32 -9.92 13.78
N MET A 41 25.63 -10.82 14.47
CA MET A 41 24.37 -10.52 15.12
C MET A 41 24.58 -9.64 16.35
N ASN A 42 24.12 -8.39 16.28
CA ASN A 42 24.18 -7.44 17.38
C ASN A 42 22.84 -6.70 17.49
N ILE A 43 22.35 -6.51 18.72
CA ILE A 43 21.10 -5.79 18.99
C ILE A 43 21.12 -4.37 18.43
N LEU A 44 22.30 -3.75 18.30
CA LEU A 44 22.46 -2.43 17.68
C LEU A 44 21.97 -2.38 16.23
N LEU A 45 21.96 -3.51 15.51
CA LEU A 45 21.49 -3.57 14.13
C LEU A 45 19.98 -3.34 13.99
N LEU A 46 19.23 -3.36 15.09
CA LEU A 46 17.81 -2.97 15.13
C LEU A 46 17.61 -1.44 15.13
N LEU A 47 18.66 -0.66 15.39
CA LEU A 47 18.56 0.79 15.53
C LEU A 47 17.95 1.48 14.30
N PRO A 48 18.26 1.13 13.04
CA PRO A 48 17.61 1.74 11.88
C PRO A 48 16.07 1.55 11.91
N ALA A 49 15.60 0.35 12.24
CA ALA A 49 14.16 0.08 12.37
C ALA A 49 13.53 0.89 13.51
N VAL A 50 14.22 1.00 14.65
CA VAL A 50 13.77 1.82 15.78
C VAL A 50 13.70 3.30 15.38
N VAL A 51 14.66 3.82 14.63
CA VAL A 51 14.66 5.20 14.12
C VAL A 51 13.44 5.45 13.24
N VAL A 52 13.11 4.53 12.32
CA VAL A 52 11.89 4.64 11.49
C VAL A 52 10.64 4.71 12.35
N ILE A 53 10.51 3.83 13.36
CA ILE A 53 9.35 3.80 14.25
C ILE A 53 9.23 5.10 15.05
N ILE A 54 10.33 5.59 15.63
CA ILE A 54 10.34 6.83 16.42
C ILE A 54 9.92 8.01 15.53
N MET A 55 10.52 8.16 14.35
CA MET A 55 10.20 9.26 13.44
C MET A 55 8.77 9.17 12.90
N ALA A 56 8.25 7.96 12.67
CA ALA A 56 6.85 7.75 12.31
C ALA A 56 5.89 8.18 13.43
N VAL A 57 6.18 7.85 14.68
CA VAL A 57 5.40 8.31 15.85
C VAL A 57 5.49 9.83 16.00
N CYS A 58 6.66 10.41 15.71
CA CYS A 58 6.86 11.86 15.68
C CYS A 58 6.22 12.56 14.46
N LYS A 59 5.54 11.81 13.57
CA LYS A 59 4.88 12.33 12.36
C LYS A 59 5.84 13.04 11.40
N CYS A 60 7.10 12.61 11.36
CA CYS A 60 8.07 13.11 10.40
C CYS A 60 7.71 12.64 8.97
N PRO A 61 8.02 13.42 7.92
CA PRO A 61 7.79 12.99 6.54
C PRO A 61 8.58 11.71 6.21
N SER A 62 8.02 10.86 5.35
CA SER A 62 8.56 9.53 5.07
C SER A 62 9.94 9.55 4.40
N ILE A 63 10.18 10.46 3.44
CA ILE A 63 11.45 10.54 2.71
C ILE A 63 12.63 10.86 3.66
N PRO A 64 12.60 11.94 4.46
CA PRO A 64 13.63 12.19 5.48
C PRO A 64 13.81 11.03 6.46
N THR A 65 12.71 10.42 6.90
CA THR A 65 12.74 9.31 7.86
C THR A 65 13.54 8.12 7.32
N LEU A 66 13.28 7.72 6.08
CA LEU A 66 14.01 6.63 5.43
C LEU A 66 15.47 7.00 5.17
N MET A 67 15.77 8.25 4.78
CA MET A 67 17.16 8.69 4.60
C MET A 67 17.98 8.61 5.89
N VAL A 68 17.45 9.11 7.00
CA VAL A 68 18.13 9.07 8.31
C VAL A 68 18.34 7.63 8.77
N SER A 69 17.32 6.77 8.62
CA SER A 69 17.45 5.34 8.91
C SER A 69 18.53 4.66 8.06
N THR A 70 18.56 4.92 6.76
CA THR A 70 19.56 4.35 5.84
C THR A 70 20.97 4.82 6.21
N LEU A 71 21.15 6.10 6.53
CA LEU A 71 22.45 6.60 7.00
C LEU A 71 22.89 5.91 8.31
N GLY A 72 21.96 5.70 9.24
CA GLY A 72 22.21 4.90 10.44
C GLY A 72 22.62 3.47 10.12
N ALA A 73 21.97 2.82 9.15
CA ALA A 73 22.32 1.48 8.69
C ALA A 73 23.72 1.43 8.04
N VAL A 74 24.10 2.46 7.27
CA VAL A 74 25.45 2.59 6.67
C VAL A 74 26.52 2.66 7.76
N VAL A 75 26.31 3.48 8.80
CA VAL A 75 27.26 3.59 9.93
C VAL A 75 27.39 2.24 10.64
N LEU A 76 26.29 1.55 10.90
CA LEU A 76 26.32 0.24 11.56
C LEU A 76 26.94 -0.85 10.68
N ALA A 77 26.73 -0.81 9.36
CA ALA A 77 27.38 -1.73 8.43
C ALA A 77 28.91 -1.57 8.45
N MET A 78 29.42 -0.35 8.60
CA MET A 78 30.86 -0.12 8.76
C MET A 78 31.38 -0.59 10.12
N LEU A 79 30.71 -0.22 11.21
CA LEU A 79 31.21 -0.45 12.56
C LEU A 79 31.01 -1.88 13.07
N VAL A 80 29.89 -2.52 12.72
CA VAL A 80 29.48 -3.83 13.25
C VAL A 80 29.74 -4.95 12.24
N GLN A 81 29.52 -4.70 10.94
CA GLN A 81 29.72 -5.70 9.89
C GLN A 81 31.07 -5.57 9.17
N GLY A 82 31.89 -4.58 9.53
CA GLY A 82 33.23 -4.38 8.95
C GLY A 82 33.22 -4.02 7.46
N GLN A 83 32.10 -3.53 6.92
CA GLN A 83 31.99 -3.20 5.49
C GLN A 83 32.73 -1.89 5.19
N THR A 84 33.41 -1.84 4.04
CA THR A 84 34.02 -0.59 3.57
C THR A 84 32.97 0.33 2.96
N LEU A 85 33.24 1.65 2.94
CA LEU A 85 32.33 2.61 2.29
C LEU A 85 32.09 2.26 0.82
N SER A 86 33.14 1.85 0.09
CA SER A 86 33.00 1.43 -1.31
C SER A 86 32.14 0.17 -1.46
N GLY A 87 32.29 -0.81 -0.56
CA GLY A 87 31.44 -2.00 -0.51
C GLY A 87 29.97 -1.64 -0.25
N ILE A 88 29.71 -0.73 0.68
CA ILE A 88 28.35 -0.27 0.98
C ILE A 88 27.73 0.47 -0.20
N LEU A 89 28.47 1.33 -0.89
CA LEU A 89 27.97 2.00 -2.09
C LEU A 89 27.62 1.00 -3.19
N ASN A 90 28.40 -0.08 -3.34
CA ASN A 90 28.08 -1.16 -4.26
C ASN A 90 26.81 -1.91 -3.82
N ILE A 91 26.67 -2.24 -2.53
CA ILE A 91 25.46 -2.86 -1.99
C ILE A 91 24.22 -1.98 -2.20
N LEU A 92 24.34 -0.66 -2.04
CA LEU A 92 23.23 0.26 -2.30
C LEU A 92 22.85 0.32 -3.79
N ASP A 93 23.83 0.22 -4.69
CA ASP A 93 23.61 0.29 -6.14
C ASP A 93 23.10 -1.05 -6.71
N SER A 94 23.86 -2.13 -6.53
CA SER A 94 23.61 -3.44 -7.13
C SER A 94 22.81 -4.39 -6.22
N GLY A 95 22.85 -4.18 -4.91
CA GLY A 95 22.25 -5.05 -3.90
C GLY A 95 23.28 -5.87 -3.13
N PHE A 96 22.89 -6.38 -1.97
CA PHE A 96 23.69 -7.39 -1.27
C PHE A 96 23.64 -8.70 -2.05
N SER A 97 24.78 -9.39 -2.14
CA SER A 97 24.90 -10.68 -2.84
C SER A 97 25.80 -11.61 -2.06
N ILE A 98 25.26 -12.78 -1.71
CA ILE A 98 25.99 -13.92 -1.18
C ILE A 98 25.60 -15.19 -1.93
N ASP A 99 26.57 -16.10 -2.08
CA ASP A 99 26.37 -17.42 -2.64
C ASP A 99 26.76 -18.48 -1.62
N THR A 100 25.77 -18.98 -0.89
CA THR A 100 25.91 -20.11 0.04
C THR A 100 25.34 -21.39 -0.56
N ALA A 101 25.63 -22.54 0.06
CA ALA A 101 25.06 -23.83 -0.32
C ALA A 101 23.54 -23.94 -0.08
N LEU A 102 22.89 -22.93 0.52
CA LEU A 102 21.47 -22.91 0.85
C LEU A 102 20.72 -21.89 -0.04
N PRO A 103 20.09 -22.32 -1.15
CA PRO A 103 19.45 -21.41 -2.11
C PRO A 103 18.37 -20.51 -1.50
N GLU A 104 17.61 -21.05 -0.54
CA GLU A 104 16.55 -20.30 0.15
C GLU A 104 17.12 -19.17 1.03
N PHE A 105 18.30 -19.35 1.59
CA PHE A 105 19.01 -18.28 2.31
C PHE A 105 19.52 -17.22 1.35
N ASN A 106 20.12 -17.62 0.22
CA ASN A 106 20.57 -16.68 -0.80
C ASN A 106 19.39 -15.81 -1.30
N ARG A 107 18.21 -16.41 -1.54
CA ARG A 107 16.99 -15.68 -1.91
C ARG A 107 16.50 -14.71 -0.82
N LEU A 108 16.69 -15.06 0.45
CA LEU A 108 16.24 -14.23 1.56
C LEU A 108 17.03 -12.93 1.66
N VAL A 109 18.37 -13.01 1.52
CA VAL A 109 19.29 -11.89 1.75
C VAL A 109 19.65 -11.12 0.47
N ASN A 110 19.59 -11.76 -0.71
CA ASN A 110 19.86 -11.11 -1.99
C ASN A 110 18.60 -10.41 -2.52
N ARG A 111 18.32 -9.20 -2.00
CA ARG A 111 17.07 -8.44 -2.26
C ARG A 111 17.20 -7.35 -3.35
N GLY A 112 18.36 -7.23 -4.00
CA GLY A 112 18.63 -6.22 -5.02
C GLY A 112 18.90 -4.82 -4.45
N GLY A 113 19.40 -3.93 -5.31
CA GLY A 113 19.76 -2.54 -4.97
C GLY A 113 18.96 -1.52 -5.77
N LEU A 114 19.49 -0.30 -5.88
CA LEU A 114 18.92 0.78 -6.67
C LEU A 114 18.65 0.34 -8.12
N GLN A 115 19.58 -0.38 -8.74
CA GLN A 115 19.43 -0.87 -10.12
C GLN A 115 18.21 -1.76 -10.30
N SER A 116 17.95 -2.67 -9.35
CA SER A 116 16.78 -3.55 -9.38
C SER A 116 15.46 -2.79 -9.26
N MET A 117 15.49 -1.62 -8.61
CA MET A 117 14.32 -0.75 -8.45
C MET A 117 14.12 0.22 -9.62
N LEU A 118 15.12 0.44 -10.50
CA LEU A 118 15.02 1.37 -11.63
C LEU A 118 13.89 1.00 -12.58
N TRP A 119 13.67 -0.29 -12.83
CA TRP A 119 12.56 -0.75 -13.67
C TRP A 119 11.21 -0.34 -13.07
N THR A 120 10.99 -0.63 -11.79
CA THR A 120 9.78 -0.25 -11.06
C THR A 120 9.60 1.28 -11.00
N ALA A 121 10.69 2.03 -10.81
CA ALA A 121 10.67 3.48 -10.82
C ALA A 121 10.31 4.04 -12.21
N ALA A 122 10.90 3.50 -13.28
CA ALA A 122 10.63 3.90 -14.66
C ALA A 122 9.16 3.65 -15.04
N LEU A 123 8.63 2.46 -14.72
CA LEU A 123 7.21 2.16 -14.89
C LEU A 123 6.33 3.12 -14.10
N GLY A 124 6.71 3.44 -12.85
CA GLY A 124 5.99 4.42 -12.03
C GLY A 124 5.96 5.81 -12.66
N ILE A 125 7.10 6.30 -13.18
CA ILE A 125 7.20 7.62 -13.83
C ILE A 125 6.35 7.65 -15.11
N LEU A 126 6.47 6.63 -15.97
CA LEU A 126 5.69 6.53 -17.21
C LEU A 126 4.18 6.45 -16.91
N GLY A 127 3.80 5.67 -15.90
CA GLY A 127 2.41 5.58 -15.44
C GLY A 127 1.86 6.92 -14.97
N MET A 128 2.60 7.64 -14.12
CA MET A 128 2.20 8.98 -13.66
C MET A 128 2.09 10.00 -14.80
N LEU A 129 3.01 9.96 -15.78
CA LEU A 129 2.95 10.83 -16.97
C LEU A 129 1.70 10.54 -17.80
N TYR A 130 1.42 9.25 -18.08
CA TYR A 130 0.22 8.83 -18.79
C TYR A 130 -1.05 9.26 -18.06
N GLY A 131 -1.10 9.05 -16.74
CA GLY A 131 -2.21 9.48 -15.92
C GLY A 131 -2.44 11.00 -15.93
N SER A 132 -1.35 11.77 -15.92
CA SER A 132 -1.42 13.24 -15.99
C SER A 132 -1.95 13.73 -17.35
N ILE A 133 -1.53 13.09 -18.45
CA ILE A 133 -2.06 13.39 -19.80
C ILE A 133 -3.56 13.10 -19.84
N MET A 134 -3.99 11.98 -19.25
CA MET A 134 -5.38 11.57 -19.24
C MET A 134 -6.28 12.53 -18.43
N GLU A 135 -5.77 13.06 -17.31
CA GLU A 135 -6.45 14.12 -16.54
C GLU A 135 -6.53 15.42 -17.35
N LYS A 136 -5.43 15.85 -17.99
CA LYS A 136 -5.42 17.12 -18.75
C LYS A 136 -6.23 17.09 -20.04
N THR A 137 -6.46 15.92 -20.62
CA THR A 137 -7.22 15.75 -21.87
C THR A 137 -8.74 15.69 -21.67
N GLY A 138 -9.23 15.70 -20.42
CA GLY A 138 -10.66 15.61 -20.16
C GLY A 138 -11.25 14.20 -20.29
N LEU A 139 -10.43 13.20 -20.66
CA LEU A 139 -10.89 11.81 -20.84
C LEU A 139 -11.46 11.25 -19.54
N LEU A 140 -10.84 11.67 -18.44
CA LEU A 140 -11.24 11.25 -17.12
C LEU A 140 -12.62 11.82 -16.77
N GLU A 141 -12.83 13.14 -16.89
CA GLU A 141 -14.13 13.79 -16.70
C GLU A 141 -15.22 13.19 -17.58
N ALA A 142 -14.90 12.83 -18.83
CA ALA A 142 -15.84 12.19 -19.76
C ALA A 142 -16.28 10.79 -19.28
N LEU A 143 -15.35 9.94 -18.82
CA LEU A 143 -15.68 8.62 -18.23
C LEU A 143 -16.53 8.78 -16.97
N LEU A 144 -16.27 9.83 -16.20
CA LEU A 144 -16.90 10.08 -14.91
C LEU A 144 -18.32 10.65 -15.04
N SER A 145 -18.61 11.43 -16.08
CA SER A 145 -19.97 11.91 -16.41
C SER A 145 -20.99 10.78 -16.62
N LYS A 146 -20.52 9.56 -16.89
CA LYS A 146 -21.36 8.36 -17.03
C LYS A 146 -21.74 7.72 -15.68
N MET A 147 -21.16 8.17 -14.57
CA MET A 147 -21.39 7.62 -13.23
C MET A 147 -22.47 8.35 -12.41
N ASP A 148 -22.96 9.50 -12.88
CA ASP A 148 -24.07 10.26 -12.29
C ASP A 148 -25.32 9.42 -11.92
N PRO A 149 -25.80 8.45 -12.73
CA PRO A 149 -26.99 7.68 -12.37
C PRO A 149 -26.80 6.78 -11.13
N LEU A 150 -25.57 6.45 -10.76
CA LEU A 150 -25.26 5.60 -9.60
C LEU A 150 -25.39 6.37 -8.28
N VAL A 151 -25.39 7.70 -8.26
CA VAL A 151 -25.27 8.51 -7.02
C VAL A 151 -26.60 8.67 -6.26
N LYS A 152 -27.70 8.07 -6.74
CA LYS A 152 -29.04 8.26 -6.18
C LYS A 152 -29.19 7.75 -4.73
N SER A 153 -28.57 6.63 -4.38
CA SER A 153 -28.59 6.07 -3.03
C SER A 153 -27.22 6.19 -2.35
N THR A 154 -27.14 5.99 -1.03
CA THR A 154 -25.85 5.96 -0.30
C THR A 154 -24.96 4.82 -0.80
N GLY A 155 -25.51 3.62 -1.02
CA GLY A 155 -24.76 2.50 -1.58
C GLY A 155 -24.31 2.73 -3.01
N GLY A 156 -25.15 3.38 -3.81
CA GLY A 156 -24.79 3.77 -5.17
C GLY A 156 -23.69 4.84 -5.20
N LEU A 157 -23.74 5.82 -4.30
CA LEU A 157 -22.68 6.83 -4.13
C LEU A 157 -21.34 6.18 -3.75
N VAL A 158 -21.34 5.26 -2.79
CA VAL A 158 -20.13 4.50 -2.40
C VAL A 158 -19.60 3.67 -3.57
N THR A 159 -20.48 2.99 -4.30
CA THR A 159 -20.12 2.23 -5.49
C THR A 159 -19.51 3.13 -6.56
N ALA A 160 -20.07 4.32 -6.77
CA ALA A 160 -19.56 5.30 -7.73
C ALA A 160 -18.15 5.76 -7.33
N VAL A 161 -17.89 6.03 -6.05
CA VAL A 161 -16.53 6.36 -5.55
C VAL A 161 -15.57 5.20 -5.79
N VAL A 162 -15.93 3.99 -5.38
CA VAL A 162 -15.06 2.81 -5.50
C VAL A 162 -14.70 2.54 -6.96
N LEU A 163 -15.70 2.51 -7.84
CA LEU A 163 -15.47 2.28 -9.27
C LEU A 163 -14.67 3.43 -9.90
N THR A 164 -14.99 4.68 -9.58
CA THR A 164 -14.25 5.86 -10.04
C THR A 164 -12.79 5.78 -9.65
N CYS A 165 -12.48 5.62 -8.36
CA CYS A 165 -11.11 5.57 -7.87
C CYS A 165 -10.36 4.35 -8.44
N THR A 166 -11.03 3.23 -8.65
CA THR A 166 -10.43 2.05 -9.29
C THR A 166 -10.11 2.30 -10.76
N LEU A 167 -11.04 2.88 -11.53
CA LEU A 167 -10.83 3.23 -12.93
C LEU A 167 -9.73 4.28 -13.09
N LEU A 168 -9.77 5.31 -12.23
CA LEU A 168 -8.71 6.32 -12.11
C LEU A 168 -7.35 5.69 -11.87
N LEU A 169 -7.26 4.80 -10.89
CA LEU A 169 -6.02 4.13 -10.55
C LEU A 169 -5.52 3.25 -11.69
N MET A 170 -6.41 2.46 -12.31
CA MET A 170 -6.07 1.61 -13.46
C MET A 170 -5.63 2.45 -14.66
N ALA A 171 -6.23 3.61 -14.88
CA ALA A 171 -5.91 4.42 -16.03
C ALA A 171 -4.72 5.37 -15.80
N THR A 172 -4.48 5.80 -14.56
CA THR A 172 -3.40 6.76 -14.24
C THR A 172 -2.18 6.15 -13.57
N ALA A 173 -2.26 4.87 -13.16
CA ALA A 173 -1.26 4.19 -12.33
C ALA A 173 -0.93 4.90 -11.00
N SER A 174 -1.68 5.95 -10.63
CA SER A 174 -1.38 6.87 -9.54
C SER A 174 -2.48 6.80 -8.47
N GLN A 175 -2.12 6.21 -7.33
CA GLN A 175 -2.98 6.18 -6.14
C GLN A 175 -3.35 7.59 -5.68
N THR A 176 -2.39 8.53 -5.69
CA THR A 176 -2.61 9.91 -5.24
C THR A 176 -3.63 10.62 -6.14
N LEU A 177 -3.52 10.49 -7.46
CA LEU A 177 -4.48 11.09 -8.38
C LEU A 177 -5.88 10.50 -8.17
N ALA A 178 -5.98 9.17 -8.05
CA ALA A 178 -7.26 8.50 -7.83
C ALA A 178 -7.98 9.00 -6.57
N ILE A 179 -7.26 9.22 -5.48
CA ILE A 179 -7.82 9.68 -4.20
C ILE A 179 -8.18 11.18 -4.26
N VAL A 180 -7.28 12.01 -4.78
CA VAL A 180 -7.48 13.47 -4.81
C VAL A 180 -8.60 13.86 -5.77
N VAL A 181 -8.61 13.30 -6.97
CA VAL A 181 -9.66 13.57 -7.97
C VAL A 181 -11.00 13.04 -7.47
N GLY A 182 -11.08 11.77 -7.06
CA GLY A 182 -12.30 11.19 -6.52
C GLY A 182 -12.85 11.96 -5.30
N GLY A 183 -11.96 12.40 -4.41
CA GLY A 183 -12.35 13.20 -3.24
C GLY A 183 -12.94 14.56 -3.61
N ARG A 184 -12.32 15.30 -4.54
CA ARG A 184 -12.84 16.61 -5.01
C ARG A 184 -14.20 16.48 -5.68
N MET A 185 -14.42 15.40 -6.42
CA MET A 185 -15.68 15.18 -7.15
C MET A 185 -16.84 14.85 -6.23
N TYR A 186 -16.66 13.88 -5.33
CA TYR A 186 -17.78 13.34 -4.55
C TYR A 186 -18.05 14.11 -3.25
N ILE A 187 -17.18 15.05 -2.85
CA ILE A 187 -17.39 15.84 -1.64
C ILE A 187 -18.73 16.58 -1.63
N GLY A 188 -19.20 17.09 -2.78
CA GLY A 188 -20.50 17.75 -2.90
C GLY A 188 -21.67 16.79 -2.67
N GLU A 189 -21.61 15.60 -3.25
CA GLU A 189 -22.66 14.59 -3.13
C GLU A 189 -22.74 13.98 -1.72
N PHE A 190 -21.60 13.80 -1.05
CA PHE A 190 -21.57 13.41 0.37
C PHE A 190 -22.17 14.50 1.27
N LYS A 191 -21.93 15.79 0.98
CA LYS A 191 -22.57 16.91 1.68
C LYS A 191 -24.08 16.92 1.49
N LYS A 192 -24.58 16.78 0.26
CA LYS A 192 -26.03 16.73 -0.04
C LYS A 192 -26.75 15.61 0.71
N LYS A 193 -26.08 14.48 0.92
CA LYS A 193 -26.61 13.34 1.69
C LYS A 193 -26.38 13.44 3.21
N ASN A 194 -25.85 14.56 3.72
CA ASN A 194 -25.54 14.79 5.13
C ASN A 194 -24.60 13.74 5.75
N LEU A 195 -23.71 13.15 4.95
CA LEU A 195 -22.73 12.17 5.43
C LEU A 195 -21.52 12.88 6.05
N LEU A 196 -20.85 12.24 7.00
CA LEU A 196 -19.62 12.78 7.60
C LEU A 196 -18.43 12.76 6.61
N PRO A 197 -17.52 13.74 6.62
CA PRO A 197 -16.34 13.77 5.73
C PRO A 197 -15.43 12.54 5.91
N GLN A 198 -15.43 11.93 7.10
CA GLN A 198 -14.71 10.69 7.37
C GLN A 198 -15.24 9.52 6.55
N THR A 199 -16.52 9.51 6.16
CA THR A 199 -17.07 8.43 5.31
C THR A 199 -16.53 8.51 3.89
N LEU A 200 -16.42 9.71 3.32
CA LEU A 200 -15.76 9.91 2.03
C LEU A 200 -14.29 9.54 2.10
N SER A 201 -13.55 10.08 3.09
CA SER A 201 -12.13 9.76 3.28
C SER A 201 -11.89 8.25 3.41
N ARG A 202 -12.69 7.57 4.23
CA ARG A 202 -12.62 6.11 4.35
C ARG A 202 -12.92 5.40 3.02
N THR A 203 -13.94 5.83 2.28
CA THR A 203 -14.30 5.20 0.99
C THR A 203 -13.19 5.37 -0.05
N LEU A 204 -12.49 6.51 -0.04
CA LEU A 204 -11.32 6.75 -0.89
C LEU A 204 -10.15 5.83 -0.54
N GLU A 205 -9.90 5.61 0.76
CA GLU A 205 -8.87 4.65 1.23
C GLU A 205 -9.25 3.20 0.91
N ASP A 206 -10.51 2.82 1.13
CA ASP A 206 -11.07 1.49 0.85
C ASP A 206 -11.04 1.16 -0.67
N SER A 207 -10.82 2.16 -1.53
CA SER A 207 -10.70 2.00 -2.98
C SER A 207 -9.29 2.28 -3.50
N GLY A 208 -8.91 3.54 -3.68
CA GLY A 208 -7.67 3.94 -4.35
C GLY A 208 -6.41 3.39 -3.67
N THR A 209 -6.36 3.38 -2.34
CA THR A 209 -5.19 2.88 -1.60
C THR A 209 -5.11 1.36 -1.63
N ILE A 210 -6.20 0.70 -1.25
CA ILE A 210 -6.20 -0.75 -1.02
C ILE A 210 -6.17 -1.55 -2.33
N ILE A 211 -6.67 -0.99 -3.44
CA ILE A 211 -6.63 -1.65 -4.76
C ILE A 211 -5.28 -1.46 -5.47
N SER A 212 -4.47 -0.47 -5.10
CA SER A 212 -3.22 -0.16 -5.80
C SER A 212 -2.31 -1.38 -6.01
N PRO A 213 -2.06 -2.26 -5.03
CA PRO A 213 -1.26 -3.46 -5.25
C PRO A 213 -1.82 -4.41 -6.31
N LEU A 214 -3.12 -4.37 -6.63
CA LEU A 214 -3.74 -5.26 -7.61
C LEU A 214 -3.60 -4.78 -9.06
N VAL A 215 -3.14 -3.53 -9.28
CA VAL A 215 -2.96 -2.96 -10.61
C VAL A 215 -1.51 -3.19 -11.04
N PRO A 216 -1.24 -4.08 -12.03
CA PRO A 216 0.12 -4.54 -12.35
C PRO A 216 1.10 -3.43 -12.75
N TRP A 217 0.58 -2.41 -13.43
CA TRP A 217 1.35 -1.26 -13.91
C TRP A 217 1.33 -0.08 -12.94
N SER A 218 0.74 -0.23 -11.75
CA SER A 218 0.91 0.75 -10.68
C SER A 218 2.23 0.53 -9.94
N LEU A 219 2.72 1.56 -9.25
CA LEU A 219 3.95 1.48 -8.46
C LEU A 219 3.89 0.38 -7.39
N CYS A 220 2.78 0.29 -6.66
CA CYS A 220 2.59 -0.74 -5.63
C CYS A 220 2.52 -2.14 -6.25
N GLY A 221 1.79 -2.31 -7.35
CA GLY A 221 1.65 -3.60 -8.02
C GLY A 221 2.99 -4.11 -8.58
N ALA A 222 3.75 -3.23 -9.23
CA ALA A 222 5.09 -3.53 -9.76
C ALA A 222 6.09 -3.83 -8.65
N TYR A 223 6.04 -3.10 -7.53
CA TYR A 223 6.88 -3.37 -6.37
C TYR A 223 6.56 -4.73 -5.73
N MET A 224 5.29 -5.06 -5.51
CA MET A 224 4.88 -6.35 -4.96
C MET A 224 5.24 -7.51 -5.90
N ALA A 225 5.06 -7.34 -7.21
CA ALA A 225 5.46 -8.36 -8.18
C ALA A 225 6.98 -8.59 -8.20
N GLY A 226 7.77 -7.51 -8.14
CA GLY A 226 9.23 -7.59 -8.09
C GLY A 226 9.74 -8.22 -6.79
N THR A 227 9.13 -7.89 -5.65
CA THR A 227 9.55 -8.43 -4.34
C THR A 227 9.12 -9.87 -4.10
N LEU A 228 7.94 -10.27 -4.58
CA LEU A 228 7.46 -11.65 -4.46
C LEU A 228 8.01 -12.57 -5.56
N GLY A 229 8.56 -12.00 -6.64
CA GLY A 229 9.05 -12.76 -7.79
C GLY A 229 7.94 -13.43 -8.61
N VAL A 230 6.68 -13.00 -8.44
CA VAL A 230 5.52 -13.53 -9.15
C VAL A 230 4.68 -12.41 -9.74
N SER A 231 3.95 -12.70 -10.82
CA SER A 231 3.09 -11.70 -11.45
C SER A 231 1.96 -11.24 -10.52
N THR A 232 1.45 -10.02 -10.73
CA THR A 232 0.28 -9.50 -10.00
C THR A 232 -0.92 -10.43 -10.08
N MET A 233 -1.17 -11.05 -11.23
CA MET A 233 -2.28 -11.98 -11.40
C MET A 233 -2.11 -13.26 -10.56
N SER A 234 -0.87 -13.67 -10.31
CA SER A 234 -0.56 -14.84 -9.49
C SER A 234 -0.81 -14.60 -8.00
N TYR A 235 -0.47 -13.41 -7.47
CA TYR A 235 -0.72 -13.10 -6.06
C TYR A 235 -2.10 -12.49 -5.77
N LEU A 236 -2.81 -11.98 -6.78
CA LEU A 236 -4.12 -11.34 -6.64
C LEU A 236 -5.12 -12.15 -5.80
N PRO A 237 -5.29 -13.48 -6.00
CA PRO A 237 -6.22 -14.28 -5.19
C PRO A 237 -5.85 -14.27 -3.70
N PHE A 238 -4.56 -14.27 -3.39
CA PHE A 238 -4.02 -14.27 -2.03
C PHE A 238 -4.03 -12.88 -1.39
N ALA A 239 -4.05 -11.81 -2.19
CA ALA A 239 -4.20 -10.42 -1.73
C ALA A 239 -5.66 -10.09 -1.34
N MET A 240 -6.29 -10.95 -0.54
CA MET A 240 -7.71 -10.84 -0.19
C MET A 240 -8.10 -9.52 0.44
N PHE A 241 -7.25 -8.98 1.31
CA PHE A 241 -7.50 -7.66 1.89
C PHE A 241 -7.74 -6.60 0.81
N CYS A 242 -7.00 -6.70 -0.31
CA CYS A 242 -7.00 -5.71 -1.38
C CYS A 242 -8.30 -5.69 -2.19
N TRP A 243 -8.87 -6.87 -2.50
CA TRP A 243 -10.11 -6.95 -3.28
C TRP A 243 -11.37 -7.07 -2.41
N LEU A 244 -11.27 -7.61 -1.19
CA LEU A 244 -12.43 -7.76 -0.30
C LEU A 244 -12.84 -6.43 0.34
N CYS A 245 -11.89 -5.53 0.62
CA CYS A 245 -12.18 -4.22 1.21
C CYS A 245 -13.18 -3.38 0.39
N PRO A 246 -12.95 -3.13 -0.91
CA PRO A 246 -13.90 -2.36 -1.72
C PRO A 246 -15.26 -3.05 -1.85
N VAL A 247 -15.30 -4.39 -1.90
CA VAL A 247 -16.55 -5.16 -1.92
C VAL A 247 -17.34 -4.94 -0.63
N LEU A 248 -16.70 -5.04 0.54
CA LEU A 248 -17.36 -4.78 1.82
C LEU A 248 -17.78 -3.32 1.97
N ALA A 249 -17.00 -2.36 1.45
CA ALA A 249 -17.38 -0.95 1.44
C ALA A 249 -18.69 -0.73 0.67
N ILE A 250 -18.83 -1.34 -0.52
CA ILE A 250 -20.07 -1.31 -1.32
C ILE A 250 -21.24 -1.94 -0.55
N VAL A 251 -21.06 -3.13 0.02
CA VAL A 251 -22.11 -3.82 0.80
C VAL A 251 -22.55 -2.98 2.01
N TYR A 252 -21.61 -2.36 2.73
CA TYR A 252 -21.93 -1.44 3.83
C TYR A 252 -22.62 -0.17 3.37
N GLY A 253 -22.29 0.33 2.17
CA GLY A 253 -22.99 1.44 1.54
C GLY A 253 -24.47 1.14 1.30
N PHE A 254 -24.80 -0.06 0.81
CA PHE A 254 -26.20 -0.46 0.57
C PHE A 254 -26.95 -0.79 1.87
N THR A 255 -26.29 -1.40 2.85
CA THR A 255 -26.92 -1.73 4.14
C THR A 255 -27.02 -0.55 5.09
N GLY A 256 -26.37 0.59 4.78
CA GLY A 256 -26.34 1.79 5.62
C GLY A 256 -25.55 1.61 6.92
N LYS A 257 -24.91 0.45 7.15
CA LYS A 257 -24.12 0.19 8.34
C LYS A 257 -22.80 0.98 8.26
N PHE A 258 -22.43 1.64 9.35
CA PHE A 258 -21.20 2.44 9.47
C PHE A 258 -21.13 3.69 8.58
N PHE A 259 -22.27 4.17 8.07
CA PHE A 259 -22.42 5.49 7.46
C PHE A 259 -23.14 6.41 8.45
N TRP A 260 -22.36 7.26 9.12
CA TRP A 260 -22.91 8.21 10.09
C TRP A 260 -23.24 9.54 9.42
N LYS A 261 -24.39 10.08 9.79
CA LYS A 261 -24.79 11.43 9.39
C LYS A 261 -24.17 12.48 10.31
N THR A 262 -24.09 13.70 9.80
CA THR A 262 -23.69 14.87 10.58
C THR A 262 -24.58 15.00 11.83
N GLY A 263 -23.97 14.97 13.02
CA GLY A 263 -24.67 15.10 14.32
C GLY A 263 -24.93 13.78 15.07
N GLU A 264 -24.87 12.61 14.41
CA GLU A 264 -25.10 11.31 15.06
C GLU A 264 -23.92 10.84 15.93
N LYS A 265 -22.74 11.41 15.71
CA LYS A 265 -21.52 11.14 16.48
C LYS A 265 -20.84 12.47 16.76
N SER A 266 -20.28 12.63 17.97
CA SER A 266 -19.40 13.75 18.31
C SER A 266 -18.15 13.71 17.41
N SER A 267 -18.25 14.26 16.21
CA SER A 267 -17.18 14.32 15.24
C SER A 267 -16.42 15.63 15.40
N GLN A 268 -15.10 15.56 15.62
CA GLN A 268 -14.26 16.76 15.75
C GLN A 268 -14.11 17.54 14.42
N LYS A 269 -14.42 16.93 13.28
CA LYS A 269 -14.37 17.56 11.96
C LYS A 269 -15.70 17.34 11.24
N VAL A 270 -16.53 18.37 11.24
CA VAL A 270 -17.78 18.47 10.49
C VAL A 270 -17.56 19.43 9.32
N TYR A 271 -18.30 19.28 8.23
CA TYR A 271 -18.32 20.30 7.18
C TYR A 271 -18.73 21.65 7.79
N GLN A 272 -17.97 22.71 7.50
CA GLN A 272 -18.32 24.05 7.99
C GLN A 272 -19.69 24.46 7.46
N LEU A 273 -20.54 25.01 8.34
CA LEU A 273 -21.93 25.37 8.06
C LEU A 273 -22.09 26.29 6.84
N SER A 274 -21.10 27.15 6.59
CA SER A 274 -21.04 28.04 5.41
C SER A 274 -21.05 27.28 4.08
N THR A 275 -20.42 26.12 4.02
CA THR A 275 -20.35 25.30 2.80
C THR A 275 -21.53 24.36 2.59
N LEU A 276 -22.48 24.30 3.54
CA LEU A 276 -23.74 23.55 3.40
C LEU A 276 -24.83 24.41 2.73
N MET A 277 -24.76 25.74 2.88
CA MET A 277 -25.70 26.68 2.25
C MET A 277 -25.37 26.95 0.77
N GLU A 278 -24.13 26.74 0.32
CA GLU A 278 -23.76 26.86 -1.10
C GLU A 278 -24.12 25.62 -1.95
N ALA A 279 -24.48 24.51 -1.31
CA ALA A 279 -24.76 23.23 -1.98
C ALA A 279 -26.26 22.87 -2.08
N SER A 280 -27.15 23.74 -1.57
CA SER A 280 -28.61 23.69 -1.72
C SER A 280 -29.07 24.55 -2.88
#